data_AF-A0A0Q9MIE4-F1
#
_entry.id   AF-A0A0Q9MIE4-F1
#
_cell.length_a   1.000
_cell.length_b   1.000
_cell.length_c   1.000
_cell.angle_alpha   90.00
_cell.angle_beta   90.00
_cell.angle_gamma   90.00
#
_symmetry.space_group_name_H-M   'P 1'
#
loop_
_entity.id
_entity.type
_entity.pdbx_description
1 polymer ?
#
loop_
_entity_poly.entity_id
_entity_poly.type
_entity_poly.pdbx_seq_one_letter_code
_entity_poly.pdbx_strand_id
1 'polypeptide(L)'
;MNDSNQTRAQQLIGDFAPKLVDLTDNVLFGDIWERGELSPRDRSLVTVASLVTSGSTEQLRGHLVRARANGLTEAELKEAIIHLAFYAGWPKAMSAITVAKEIFPS
;
A
#
# COMPACT_ATOMS: atom_id res chain seq x y z
N MET A 1 9.15 17.40 -22.95
CA MET A 1 9.37 17.32 -21.48
C MET A 1 9.77 15.89 -21.19
N ASN A 2 10.80 15.67 -20.38
CA ASN A 2 11.42 14.36 -20.20
C ASN A 2 10.47 13.48 -19.36
N ASP A 3 9.99 12.36 -19.90
CA ASP A 3 9.09 11.41 -19.21
C ASP A 3 9.70 10.78 -17.94
N SER A 4 11.00 11.02 -17.69
CA SER A 4 11.77 10.43 -16.60
C SER A 4 11.53 11.03 -15.20
N ASN A 5 10.76 12.11 -15.07
CA ASN A 5 10.48 12.75 -13.77
C ASN A 5 9.01 12.63 -13.31
N GLN A 6 8.16 11.90 -14.01
CA GLN A 6 6.75 11.80 -13.65
C GLN A 6 6.51 10.77 -12.54
N THR A 7 5.67 11.11 -11.57
CA THR A 7 5.21 10.15 -10.54
C THR A 7 4.36 9.06 -11.18
N ARG A 8 4.18 7.94 -10.46
CA ARG A 8 3.34 6.84 -10.96
C ARG A 8 1.89 7.28 -11.20
N ALA A 9 1.37 8.20 -10.38
CA ALA A 9 0.03 8.73 -10.54
C ALA A 9 -0.09 9.59 -11.80
N GLN A 10 0.91 10.45 -12.08
CA GLN A 10 0.99 11.25 -13.30
C GLN A 10 0.97 10.37 -14.55
N GLN A 11 1.78 9.30 -14.58
CA GLN A 11 1.84 8.37 -15.71
C GLN A 11 0.52 7.63 -15.97
N LEU A 12 -0.24 7.32 -14.91
CA LEU A 12 -1.45 6.50 -15.02
C LEU A 12 -2.69 7.30 -15.41
N ILE A 13 -2.84 8.49 -14.84
CA ILE A 13 -4.09 9.25 -14.90
C ILE A 13 -3.90 10.77 -15.03
N GLY A 14 -2.68 11.25 -15.30
CA GLY A 14 -2.37 12.69 -15.36
C GLY A 14 -3.25 13.47 -16.31
N ASP A 15 -3.42 12.99 -17.54
CA ASP A 15 -4.24 13.66 -18.57
C ASP A 15 -5.75 13.52 -18.32
N PHE A 16 -6.17 12.50 -17.55
CA PHE A 16 -7.57 12.17 -17.34
C PHE A 16 -8.14 12.77 -16.05
N ALA A 17 -7.37 12.73 -14.96
CA ALA A 17 -7.79 13.16 -13.61
C ALA A 17 -6.66 13.93 -12.89
N PRO A 18 -6.23 15.09 -13.43
CA PRO A 18 -5.07 15.83 -12.94
C PRO A 18 -5.20 16.27 -11.47
N LYS A 19 -6.42 16.55 -10.98
CA LYS A 19 -6.60 16.92 -9.57
C LYS A 19 -6.35 15.75 -8.62
N LEU A 20 -6.66 14.52 -9.01
CA LEU A 20 -6.39 13.34 -8.19
C LEU A 20 -4.88 13.08 -8.10
N VAL A 21 -4.15 13.33 -9.19
CA VAL A 21 -2.69 13.31 -9.21
C VAL A 21 -2.10 14.35 -8.26
N ASP A 22 -2.55 15.60 -8.34
CA ASP A 22 -2.11 16.68 -7.43
C ASP A 22 -2.35 16.32 -5.95
N LEU A 23 -3.53 15.79 -5.61
CA LEU A 23 -3.81 15.35 -4.23
C LEU A 23 -2.94 14.15 -3.81
N THR A 24 -2.64 13.24 -4.73
CA THR A 24 -1.79 12.08 -4.45
C THR A 24 -0.34 12.52 -4.18
N ASP A 25 0.19 13.39 -5.02
CA ASP A 25 1.59 13.80 -4.93
C ASP A 25 1.79 14.78 -3.76
N ASN A 26 0.96 15.82 -3.66
CA ASN A 26 1.20 16.94 -2.73
C ASN A 26 0.57 16.75 -1.34
N VAL A 27 -0.60 16.11 -1.24
CA VAL A 27 -1.30 15.96 0.05
C VAL A 27 -1.04 14.59 0.65
N LEU A 28 -1.29 13.51 -0.11
CA LEU A 28 -1.11 12.16 0.41
C LEU A 28 0.37 11.89 0.67
N PHE A 29 1.20 11.84 -0.37
CA PHE A 29 2.62 11.50 -0.21
C PHE A 29 3.49 12.68 0.22
N GLY A 30 3.16 13.91 -0.17
CA GLY A 30 3.93 15.11 0.18
C GLY A 30 3.69 15.68 1.59
N ASP A 31 2.62 15.27 2.28
CA ASP A 31 2.31 15.71 3.64
C ASP A 31 1.97 14.52 4.54
N ILE A 32 0.81 13.87 4.33
CA ILE A 32 0.28 12.89 5.29
C ILE A 32 1.24 11.73 5.55
N TRP A 33 1.96 11.25 4.53
CA TRP A 33 2.96 10.19 4.68
C TRP A 33 4.27 10.62 5.33
N GLU A 34 4.61 11.91 5.30
CA GLU A 34 5.83 12.49 5.86
C GLU A 34 5.70 12.88 7.34
N ARG A 35 4.47 12.90 7.86
CA ARG A 35 4.18 13.19 9.27
C ARG A 35 4.95 12.25 10.22
N GLY A 36 5.65 12.83 11.20
CA GLY A 36 6.58 12.10 12.07
C GLY A 36 5.95 11.39 13.28
N GLU A 37 4.67 11.59 13.58
CA GLU A 37 4.04 11.00 14.77
C GLU A 37 3.78 9.49 14.63
N LEU A 38 3.82 8.97 13.40
CA LEU A 38 3.77 7.53 13.12
C LEU A 38 4.90 7.19 12.16
N SER A 39 5.71 6.20 12.52
CA SER A 39 6.84 5.79 11.69
C SER A 39 6.37 5.34 10.30
N PRO A 40 7.20 5.47 9.25
CA PRO A 40 6.86 4.96 7.93
C PRO A 40 6.52 3.45 7.95
N ARG A 41 7.18 2.70 8.83
CA ARG A 41 6.93 1.27 9.09
C ARG A 41 5.47 1.08 9.54
N ASP A 42 5.07 1.73 10.62
CA ASP A 42 3.76 1.53 11.23
C ASP A 42 2.63 2.13 10.39
N ARG A 43 2.89 3.26 9.71
CA ARG A 43 1.97 3.82 8.71
C ARG A 43 1.69 2.84 7.58
N SER A 44 2.72 2.13 7.13
CA SER A 44 2.55 1.08 6.11
C SER A 44 1.76 -0.11 6.65
N LEU A 45 2.00 -0.54 7.89
CA LEU A 45 1.26 -1.63 8.51
C LEU A 45 -0.25 -1.31 8.58
N VAL A 46 -0.60 -0.12 9.06
CA VAL A 46 -2.01 0.33 9.15
C VAL A 46 -2.64 0.44 7.76
N THR A 47 -1.90 0.94 6.77
CA THR A 47 -2.40 1.03 5.39
C THR A 47 -2.67 -0.36 4.81
N VAL A 48 -1.73 -1.29 4.97
CA VAL A 48 -1.90 -2.69 4.54
C VAL A 48 -3.12 -3.31 5.23
N ALA A 49 -3.24 -3.15 6.55
CA ALA A 49 -4.39 -3.67 7.29
C ALA A 49 -5.72 -3.11 6.75
N SER A 50 -5.80 -1.80 6.51
CA SER A 50 -6.99 -1.15 5.95
C SER A 50 -7.36 -1.72 4.57
N LEU A 51 -6.38 -1.88 3.66
CA LEU A 51 -6.61 -2.45 2.33
C LEU A 51 -7.08 -3.91 2.40
N VAL A 52 -6.52 -4.71 3.30
CA VAL A 52 -6.97 -6.10 3.53
C VAL A 52 -8.41 -6.11 4.05
N THR A 53 -8.73 -5.29 5.06
CA THR A 53 -10.06 -5.28 5.67
C THR A 53 -11.16 -4.72 4.77
N SER A 54 -10.83 -3.81 3.85
CA SER A 54 -11.74 -3.28 2.83
C SER A 54 -11.88 -4.21 1.62
N GLY A 55 -10.93 -5.11 1.40
CA GLY A 55 -10.89 -6.00 0.23
C GLY A 55 -10.29 -5.33 -1.02
N SER A 56 -9.63 -4.18 -0.89
CA SER A 56 -9.01 -3.43 -1.99
C SER A 56 -7.66 -4.02 -2.40
N THR A 57 -7.68 -5.24 -2.92
CA THR A 57 -6.47 -6.00 -3.28
C THR A 57 -5.71 -5.40 -4.46
N GLU A 58 -6.35 -4.61 -5.33
CA GLU A 58 -5.69 -3.95 -6.47
C GLU A 58 -4.63 -2.93 -6.00
N GLN A 59 -4.85 -2.30 -4.84
CA GLN A 59 -3.89 -1.36 -4.23
C GLN A 59 -2.87 -2.07 -3.32
N LEU A 60 -3.22 -3.25 -2.81
CA LEU A 60 -2.44 -3.97 -1.81
C LEU A 60 -1.01 -4.29 -2.30
N ARG A 61 -0.85 -4.64 -3.58
CA ARG A 61 0.47 -4.98 -4.15
C ARG A 61 1.50 -3.87 -3.95
N GLY A 62 1.16 -2.63 -4.32
CA GLY A 62 2.07 -1.49 -4.17
C GLY A 62 2.39 -1.19 -2.71
N HIS A 63 1.40 -1.33 -1.83
CA HIS A 63 1.57 -1.06 -0.39
C HIS A 63 2.34 -2.16 0.34
N LEU A 64 2.30 -3.42 -0.09
CA LEU A 64 3.16 -4.47 0.45
C LEU A 64 4.64 -4.24 0.11
N VAL A 65 4.94 -3.82 -1.12
CA VAL A 65 6.31 -3.44 -1.53
C VAL A 65 6.80 -2.23 -0.72
N ARG A 66 5.96 -1.20 -0.56
CA ARG A 66 6.28 -0.03 0.26
C ARG A 66 6.48 -0.40 1.73
N ALA A 67 5.64 -1.27 2.29
CA ALA A 67 5.76 -1.75 3.67
C ALA A 67 7.11 -2.42 3.93
N ARG A 68 7.57 -3.27 2.99
CA ARG A 68 8.89 -3.87 3.02
C ARG A 68 10.01 -2.84 2.98
N ALA A 69 9.94 -1.87 2.05
CA ALA A 69 10.92 -0.79 1.96
C ALA A 69 10.97 0.07 3.24
N ASN A 70 9.85 0.19 3.94
CA ASN A 70 9.72 0.89 5.21
C ASN A 70 10.07 0.02 6.45
N GLY A 71 10.59 -1.19 6.25
CA GLY A 71 11.18 -2.01 7.32
C GLY A 71 10.28 -3.08 7.94
N LEU A 72 9.08 -3.32 7.40
CA LEU A 72 8.32 -4.52 7.78
C LEU A 72 8.94 -5.75 7.13
N THR A 73 8.98 -6.85 7.87
CA THR A 73 9.42 -8.15 7.37
C THR A 73 8.27 -8.89 6.67
N GLU A 74 8.62 -9.89 5.86
CA GLU A 74 7.64 -10.81 5.27
C GLU A 74 6.85 -11.57 6.34
N ALA A 75 7.52 -11.97 7.42
CA ALA A 75 6.90 -12.68 8.53
C ALA A 75 5.82 -11.81 9.19
N GLU A 76 6.14 -10.55 9.51
CA GLU A 76 5.18 -9.61 10.11
C GLU A 76 3.98 -9.32 9.19
N LEU A 77 4.21 -9.17 7.88
CA LEU A 77 3.12 -8.93 6.92
C LEU A 77 2.22 -10.16 6.75
N LYS A 78 2.80 -11.38 6.72
CA LYS A 78 2.02 -12.63 6.70
C LYS A 78 1.20 -12.77 7.96
N GLU A 79 1.81 -12.56 9.14
CA GLU A 79 1.12 -12.64 10.43
C GLU A 79 0.01 -11.60 10.56
N ALA A 80 0.21 -10.36 10.09
CA ALA A 80 -0.85 -9.36 10.08
C ALA A 80 -2.05 -9.82 9.23
N ILE A 81 -1.82 -10.38 8.04
CA ILE A 81 -2.91 -10.89 7.18
C ILE A 81 -3.62 -12.09 7.84
N ILE A 82 -2.87 -13.01 8.45
CA ILE A 82 -3.43 -14.15 9.20
C ILE A 82 -4.30 -13.64 10.35
N HIS A 83 -3.80 -12.68 11.13
CA HIS A 83 -4.53 -12.12 12.26
C HIS A 83 -5.83 -11.43 11.79
N LEU A 84 -5.77 -10.70 10.67
CA LEU A 84 -6.94 -10.04 10.09
C LEU A 84 -7.99 -11.01 9.55
N ALA A 85 -7.66 -12.28 9.27
CA ALA A 85 -8.66 -13.29 8.89
C ALA A 85 -9.75 -13.44 9.96
N PHE A 86 -9.41 -13.25 11.24
CA PHE A 86 -10.33 -13.33 12.37
C PHE A 86 -11.22 -12.09 12.54
N TYR A 87 -10.77 -10.91 12.08
CA TYR A 87 -11.50 -9.64 12.25
C TYR A 87 -12.24 -9.20 10.98
N ALA A 88 -11.69 -9.51 9.81
CA ALA A 88 -12.21 -9.07 8.51
C ALA A 88 -12.79 -10.22 7.68
N GLY A 89 -12.64 -11.47 8.14
CA GLY A 89 -13.15 -12.67 7.50
C GLY A 89 -12.15 -13.36 6.57
N TRP A 90 -12.27 -14.68 6.51
CA TRP A 90 -11.39 -15.57 5.74
C TRP A 90 -11.24 -15.21 4.26
N PRO A 91 -12.30 -14.85 3.51
CA PRO A 91 -12.17 -14.54 2.09
C PRO A 91 -11.21 -13.38 1.81
N LYS A 92 -11.28 -12.30 2.60
CA LYS A 92 -10.41 -11.13 2.42
C LYS A 92 -8.95 -11.47 2.72
N ALA A 93 -8.70 -12.24 3.78
CA ALA A 93 -7.35 -12.69 4.12
C ALA A 93 -6.77 -13.63 3.04
N MET A 94 -7.58 -14.53 2.48
CA MET A 94 -7.16 -15.41 1.39
C MET A 94 -6.82 -14.65 0.10
N SER A 95 -7.61 -13.64 -0.28
CA SER A 95 -7.28 -12.77 -1.41
C SER A 95 -6.00 -11.98 -1.15
N ALA A 96 -5.84 -11.42 0.07
CA ALA A 96 -4.65 -10.67 0.45
C ALA A 96 -3.37 -11.51 0.46
N ILE A 97 -3.40 -12.71 1.05
CA ILE A 97 -2.22 -13.58 1.12
C ILE A 97 -1.81 -14.10 -0.25
N THR A 98 -2.77 -14.24 -1.18
CA THR A 98 -2.47 -14.58 -2.59
C THR A 98 -1.67 -13.47 -3.26
N VAL A 99 -2.06 -12.20 -3.07
CA VAL A 99 -1.28 -11.04 -3.56
C VAL A 99 0.10 -11.00 -2.90
N ALA A 100 0.19 -11.26 -1.59
CA ALA A 100 1.47 -11.29 -0.88
C ALA A 100 2.42 -12.37 -1.44
N LYS A 101 1.90 -13.56 -1.74
CA LYS A 101 2.66 -14.66 -2.35
C LYS A 101 3.26 -14.29 -3.72
N GLU A 102 2.62 -13.41 -4.48
CA GLU A 102 3.14 -12.95 -5.79
C GLU A 102 4.31 -11.96 -5.67
N ILE A 103 4.56 -11.41 -4.48
CA ILE A 103 5.54 -10.33 -4.25
C ILE A 103 6.74 -10.84 -3.46
N PHE A 104 6.51 -11.78 -2.54
CA PHE A 104 7.54 -12.33 -1.67
C PHE A 104 8.21 -13.51 -2.37
N PRO A 105 9.50 -13.42 -2.74
CA PRO A 105 10.23 -14.57 -3.27
C PRO A 105 10.32 -15.66 -2.20
N SER A 106 10.15 -16.92 -2.63
CA SER A 106 10.35 -18.10 -1.77
C SER A 106 11.77 -18.21 -1.24
#